data_AF-A0A7K1C990-F1
#
_entry.id   AF-A0A7K1C990-F1
#
_cell.length_a   1.000
_cell.length_b   1.000
_cell.length_c   1.000
_cell.angle_alpha   90.00
_cell.angle_beta   90.00
_cell.angle_gamma   90.00
#
_symmetry.space_group_name_H-M   'P 1'
#
loop_
_entity.id
_entity.type
_entity.pdbx_description
1 polymer ?
#
loop_
_entity_poly.entity_id
_entity_poly.type
_entity_poly.pdbx_seq_one_letter_code
_entity_poly.pdbx_strand_id
1 'polypeptide(L)' 'MSNKDLSTIAAELAVMAEGTARYQERVAELRSGNLGEQHDDLVSAIHEAERALRTAQRALMRANRMAG' A
#
# COMPACT_ATOMS: atom_id res chain seq x y z
N MET A 1 -25.78 -0.12 9.93
CA MET A 1 -24.72 0.91 10.05
C MET A 1 -25.35 2.27 9.81
N SER A 2 -25.09 3.22 10.69
CA SER A 2 -25.49 4.61 10.52
C SER A 2 -24.69 5.26 9.37
N ASN A 3 -25.24 6.31 8.75
CA ASN A 3 -24.51 7.12 7.77
C ASN A 3 -23.24 7.74 8.39
N LYS A 4 -23.28 8.03 9.71
CA LYS A 4 -22.10 8.47 10.47
C LYS A 4 -21.03 7.37 10.53
N ASP A 5 -21.42 6.12 10.75
CA ASP A 5 -20.49 4.98 10.83
C ASP A 5 -19.79 4.75 9.49
N LEU A 6 -20.55 4.84 8.38
CA LEU A 6 -20.02 4.74 7.02
C LEU A 6 -19.01 5.85 6.70
N SER A 7 -19.30 7.10 7.09
CA SER A 7 -18.36 8.21 6.92
C SER A 7 -17.05 8.02 7.71
N THR A 8 -17.12 7.50 8.93
CA THR A 8 -15.94 7.16 9.73
C THR A 8 -15.12 6.05 9.07
N ILE A 9 -15.78 4.98 8.60
CA ILE A 9 -15.11 3.89 7.86
C ILE A 9 -14.42 4.43 6.60
N ALA A 10 -15.10 5.28 5.82
CA ALA A 10 -14.51 5.89 4.62
C ALA A 10 -13.25 6.71 4.95
N ALA A 11 -13.30 7.53 6.01
CA ALA A 11 -12.16 8.31 6.46
C ALA A 11 -10.96 7.43 6.86
N GLU A 12 -11.19 6.37 7.64
CA GLU A 12 -10.13 5.42 8.03
C GLU A 12 -9.53 4.71 6.81
N LEU A 13 -10.36 4.24 5.88
CA LEU A 13 -9.91 3.60 4.64
C LEU A 13 -9.07 4.54 3.77
N ALA A 14 -9.43 5.82 3.71
CA ALA A 14 -8.66 6.84 2.99
C ALA A 14 -7.28 7.06 3.62
N VAL A 15 -7.22 7.21 4.95
CA VAL A 15 -5.95 7.35 5.70
C VAL A 15 -5.05 6.13 5.50
N MET A 16 -5.60 4.93 5.57
CA MET A 16 -4.85 3.69 5.33
C MET A 16 -4.33 3.60 3.89
N ALA A 17 -5.13 4.02 2.89
CA ALA A 17 -4.71 4.02 1.49
C ALA A 17 -3.54 4.99 1.26
N GLU A 18 -3.57 6.17 1.86
CA GLU A 18 -2.49 7.15 1.81
C GLU A 18 -1.22 6.64 2.51
N GLY A 19 -1.36 6.03 3.70
CA GLY A 19 -0.24 5.39 4.40
C GLY A 19 0.40 4.28 3.58
N THR A 20 -0.42 3.44 2.92
CA THR A 20 0.06 2.36 2.05
C THR A 20 0.81 2.89 0.83
N ALA A 21 0.35 4.01 0.25
CA ALA A 21 1.04 4.67 -0.87
C ALA A 21 2.46 5.11 -0.47
N ARG A 22 2.60 5.76 0.70
CA ARG A 22 3.91 6.15 1.24
C ARG A 22 4.83 4.95 1.48
N TYR A 23 4.30 3.83 1.95
CA TYR A 23 5.10 2.61 2.10
C TYR A 23 5.54 2.04 0.75
N GLN A 24 4.67 2.09 -0.27
CA GLN A 24 5.02 1.67 -1.62
C GLN A 24 6.19 2.50 -2.18
N GLU A 25 6.17 3.82 -2.01
CA GLU A 25 7.25 4.72 -2.41
C GLU A 25 8.57 4.37 -1.72
N ARG A 26 8.54 4.21 -0.40
CA ARG A 26 9.73 3.83 0.38
C ARG A 26 10.32 2.48 -0.04
N VAL A 27 9.47 1.50 -0.33
CA VAL A 27 9.92 0.18 -0.83
C VAL A 27 10.51 0.29 -2.23
N ALA A 28 9.92 1.12 -3.10
CA ALA A 28 10.47 1.39 -4.43
C ALA A 28 11.83 2.10 -4.37
N GLU A 29 12.04 2.99 -3.40
CA GLU A 29 13.35 3.62 -3.16
C GLU A 29 14.41 2.59 -2.75
N LEU A 30 14.08 1.61 -1.92
CA LEU A 30 15.02 0.53 -1.54
C LEU A 30 15.52 -0.26 -2.74
N ARG A 31 14.67 -0.44 -3.77
CA ARG A 31 15.04 -1.09 -5.03
C ARG A 31 16.07 -0.27 -5.83
N SER A 32 16.08 1.05 -5.68
CA SER A 32 17.02 1.93 -6.40
C SER A 32 18.46 1.87 -5.86
N GLY A 33 18.65 1.27 -4.67
CA GLY A 33 19.97 1.01 -4.12
C GLY A 33 20.70 -0.05 -4.94
N ASN A 34 21.97 0.19 -5.25
CA ASN A 34 22.80 -0.81 -5.92
C ASN A 34 23.14 -1.94 -4.94
N LEU A 35 22.27 -2.96 -4.89
CA LEU A 35 22.36 -4.05 -3.92
C LEU A 35 23.43 -5.10 -4.30
N GLY A 36 24.00 -5.05 -5.51
CA GLY A 36 25.01 -6.01 -5.97
C GLY A 36 24.44 -7.42 -6.25
N GLU A 37 25.22 -8.25 -6.94
CA GLU A 37 24.80 -9.57 -7.46
C GLU A 37 24.55 -10.64 -6.37
N GLN A 38 24.94 -10.40 -5.11
CA GLN A 38 24.76 -11.35 -4.01
C GLN A 38 23.39 -11.27 -3.32
N HIS A 39 22.49 -10.41 -3.81
CA HIS A 39 21.25 -10.05 -3.12
C HIS A 39 19.99 -10.29 -3.97
N ASP A 40 20.05 -11.18 -4.97
CA ASP A 40 18.92 -11.48 -5.87
C ASP A 40 17.63 -11.88 -5.13
N ASP A 41 17.74 -12.67 -4.06
CA ASP A 41 16.60 -13.05 -3.22
C ASP A 41 15.99 -11.85 -2.49
N LEU A 42 16.83 -10.93 -2.00
CA LEU A 42 16.40 -9.70 -1.35
C LEU A 42 15.70 -8.76 -2.36
N VAL A 43 16.26 -8.62 -3.56
CA VAL A 43 15.65 -7.83 -4.65
C VAL A 43 14.29 -8.42 -5.03
N SER A 44 14.19 -9.74 -5.11
CA SER A 44 12.93 -10.45 -5.38
C SER A 44 11.89 -10.20 -4.27
N ALA A 45 12.29 -10.27 -3.00
CA ALA A 45 11.43 -9.96 -1.86
C ALA A 45 10.96 -8.49 -1.84
N ILE A 46 11.82 -7.54 -2.19
CA ILE A 46 11.46 -6.11 -2.33
C ILE A 46 10.40 -5.94 -3.43
N HIS A 47 10.56 -6.60 -4.56
CA HIS A 47 9.57 -6.60 -5.64
C HIS A 47 8.22 -7.18 -5.21
N GLU A 48 8.23 -8.27 -4.43
CA GLU A 48 7.02 -8.85 -3.87
C GLU A 48 6.31 -7.89 -2.91
N ALA A 49 7.06 -7.25 -2.01
CA ALA A 49 6.53 -6.25 -1.09
C ALA A 49 5.89 -5.07 -1.85
N GLU A 50 6.54 -4.55 -2.89
CA GLU A 50 6.00 -3.47 -3.71
C GLU A 50 4.65 -3.87 -4.37
N ARG A 51 4.58 -5.09 -4.94
CA ARG A 51 3.36 -5.63 -5.55
C ARG A 51 2.23 -5.81 -4.53
N ALA A 52 2.56 -6.28 -3.33
CA ALA A 52 1.61 -6.47 -2.24
C ALA A 52 1.02 -5.12 -1.78
N LEU A 53 1.88 -4.12 -1.55
CA LEU A 53 1.44 -2.77 -1.15
C LEU A 53 0.54 -2.12 -2.21
N ARG A 54 0.89 -2.23 -3.49
CA ARG A 54 0.06 -1.74 -4.59
C ARG A 54 -1.32 -2.42 -4.62
N THR A 55 -1.37 -3.72 -4.36
CA THR A 55 -2.62 -4.49 -4.30
C THR A 55 -3.48 -4.08 -3.10
N ALA A 56 -2.85 -3.91 -1.93
CA ALA A 56 -3.50 -3.45 -0.70
C ALA A 56 -4.09 -2.04 -0.87
N GLN A 57 -3.32 -1.10 -1.41
CA GLN A 57 -3.79 0.27 -1.67
C GLN A 57 -5.03 0.27 -2.58
N ARG A 58 -5.02 -0.52 -3.66
CA ARG A 58 -6.17 -0.66 -4.56
C ARG A 58 -7.40 -1.24 -3.85
N ALA A 59 -7.20 -2.19 -2.93
CA ALA A 59 -8.29 -2.76 -2.13
C ALA A 59 -8.88 -1.73 -1.16
N LEU A 60 -8.03 -0.97 -0.47
CA LEU A 60 -8.46 0.11 0.44
C LEU A 60 -9.24 1.19 -0.32
N MET A 61 -8.75 1.63 -1.47
CA MET A 61 -9.45 2.60 -2.32
C MET A 61 -10.79 2.08 -2.85
N ARG A 62 -10.89 0.79 -3.17
CA ARG A 62 -12.18 0.17 -3.55
C ARG A 62 -13.15 0.18 -2.39
N ALA A 63 -12.72 -0.24 -1.20
CA ALA A 63 -13.55 -0.26 0.00
C ALA A 63 -14.01 1.16 0.38
N ASN A 64 -13.13 2.16 0.29
CA ASN A 64 -13.46 3.56 0.56
C ASN A 64 -14.61 4.05 -0.34
N ARG A 65 -14.55 3.75 -1.65
CA ARG A 65 -15.62 4.07 -2.61
C ARG A 65 -16.94 3.33 -2.36
N MET A 66 -16.94 2.25 -1.59
CA MET A 66 -18.16 1.54 -1.20
C MET A 66 -18.75 2.08 0.11
N ALA A 67 -17.92 2.76 0.93
CA ALA A 67 -18.32 3.31 2.21
C ALA A 67 -18.85 4.76 2.11
N GLY A 68 -18.41 5.52 1.12
CA GLY A 68 -18.94 6.86 0.78
C GLY A 68 -19.89 6.83 -0.40
#